data_AF-A0A9X6Y7U3-F1
#
_entry.id   AF-A0A9X6Y7U3-F1
#
_cell.length_a   1.000
_cell.length_b   1.000
_cell.length_c   1.000
_cell.angle_alpha   90.00
_cell.angle_beta   90.00
_cell.angle_gamma   90.00
#
_symmetry.space_group_name_H-M   'P 1'
#
loop_
_entity.id
_entity.type
_entity.pdbx_description
1 polymer ?
#
loop_
_entity_poly.entity_id
_entity_poly.type
_entity_poly.pdbx_seq_one_letter_code
_entity_poly.pdbx_strand_id
1 'polypeptide(L)'
;MAYLSLYSNNYPNMYIREVTGLGELTTIQTESDQMYASFEWTGAWRYGESGQIRLMINPLIVLRHLPEDNFRIHFSYYGPALDPEAEPKVRADSTFILEPGLIDPNQYSFRSSNYPNRYIRHRDFHLYTEPINQYPDHQYATFRRALPLYQPRYY
;
A
#
# COMPACT_ATOMS: atom_id res chain seq x y z
N MET A 1 -7.41 0.91 -14.04
CA MET A 1 -6.04 0.87 -13.49
C MET A 1 -5.55 2.29 -13.32
N ALA A 2 -4.88 2.59 -12.21
CA ALA A 2 -4.38 3.93 -11.91
C ALA A 2 -2.95 3.85 -11.39
N TYR A 3 -2.04 4.65 -11.95
CA TYR A 3 -0.69 4.83 -11.43
C TYR A 3 -0.67 5.96 -10.42
N LEU A 4 0.07 5.79 -9.32
CA LEU A 4 0.05 6.72 -8.21
C LEU A 4 1.25 6.58 -7.28
N SER A 5 1.43 7.60 -6.45
CA SER A 5 2.16 7.49 -5.19
C SER A 5 1.24 7.83 -4.02
N LEU A 6 1.50 7.22 -2.86
CA LEU A 6 0.70 7.40 -1.64
C LEU A 6 1.56 8.06 -0.57
N TYR A 7 1.06 9.14 0.02
CA TYR A 7 1.74 9.84 1.10
C TYR A 7 0.86 9.97 2.33
N SER A 8 1.51 10.04 3.49
CA SER A 8 0.83 10.07 4.78
C SER A 8 0.05 11.37 4.96
N ASN A 9 -1.16 11.29 5.53
CA ASN A 9 -1.94 12.47 5.87
C ASN A 9 -1.24 13.36 6.91
N ASN A 10 -0.64 12.75 7.94
CA ASN A 10 -0.03 13.48 9.06
C ASN A 10 1.49 13.66 8.96
N TYR A 11 2.13 13.03 7.97
CA TYR A 11 3.50 13.30 7.54
C TYR A 11 3.52 13.57 6.03
N PRO A 12 3.05 14.76 5.57
CA PRO A 12 2.74 15.00 4.16
C PRO A 12 3.96 14.98 3.21
N ASN A 13 5.18 14.97 3.76
CA ASN A 13 6.43 14.82 3.00
C ASN A 13 6.92 13.36 2.93
N MET A 14 6.20 12.41 3.52
CA MET A 14 6.61 11.00 3.58
C MET A 14 5.63 10.10 2.82
N TYR A 15 6.21 9.20 2.01
CA TYR A 15 5.51 8.35 1.07
C TYR A 15 5.64 6.88 1.46
N ILE A 16 4.61 6.10 1.14
CA ILE A 16 4.72 4.63 1.13
C ILE A 16 5.79 4.26 0.10
N ARG A 17 6.75 3.43 0.51
CA ARG A 17 7.86 3.00 -0.32
C ARG A 17 8.24 1.56 -0.01
N GLU A 18 8.61 0.81 -1.04
CA GLU A 18 9.29 -0.46 -0.87
C GLU A 18 10.76 -0.25 -0.50
N VAL A 19 11.20 -0.88 0.58
CA VAL A 19 12.59 -0.86 1.07
C VAL A 19 12.99 -2.27 1.47
N THR A 20 13.89 -2.89 0.71
CA THR A 20 14.45 -4.22 1.03
C THR A 20 13.40 -5.31 1.27
N GLY A 21 12.29 -5.25 0.54
CA GLY A 21 11.14 -6.15 0.64
C GLY A 21 10.08 -5.70 1.63
N LEU A 22 10.25 -4.59 2.35
CA LEU A 22 9.34 -4.10 3.38
C LEU A 22 8.63 -2.83 2.96
N GLY A 23 7.41 -2.62 3.47
CA GLY A 23 6.69 -1.37 3.28
C GLY A 23 7.08 -0.33 4.31
N GLU A 24 7.75 0.73 3.90
CA GLU A 24 8.18 1.82 4.77
C GLU A 24 7.46 3.12 4.44
N LEU A 25 7.48 4.05 5.37
CA LEU A 25 7.11 5.43 5.18
C LEU A 25 8.40 6.27 5.19
N THR A 26 8.78 6.86 4.06
CA THR A 26 10.04 7.61 3.96
C THR A 26 9.89 8.92 3.20
N THR A 27 10.84 9.84 3.39
CA THR A 27 11.04 10.93 2.42
C THR A 27 11.59 10.37 1.10
N ILE A 28 11.47 11.16 0.04
CA ILE A 28 11.91 10.80 -1.31
C ILE A 28 13.04 11.74 -1.71
N GLN A 29 14.21 11.20 -2.03
CA GLN A 29 15.42 12.00 -2.28
C GLN A 29 16.06 11.67 -3.63
N THR A 30 15.93 10.41 -4.06
CA THR A 30 16.56 9.88 -5.26
C THR A 30 15.54 9.38 -6.26
N GLU A 31 15.95 9.19 -7.52
CA GLU A 31 15.13 8.52 -8.53
C GLU A 31 14.79 7.09 -8.12
N SER A 32 15.72 6.38 -7.46
CA SER A 32 15.45 5.06 -6.88
C SER A 32 14.31 5.11 -5.86
N ASP A 33 14.29 6.11 -4.97
CA ASP A 33 13.17 6.27 -4.04
C ASP A 33 11.84 6.48 -4.76
N GLN A 34 11.84 7.27 -5.84
CA GLN A 34 10.66 7.51 -6.67
C GLN A 34 10.17 6.20 -7.31
N MET A 35 11.07 5.39 -7.84
CA MET A 35 10.78 4.09 -8.46
C MET A 35 10.04 3.16 -7.48
N TYR A 36 10.53 3.06 -6.24
CA TYR A 36 9.98 2.18 -5.22
C TYR A 36 8.82 2.79 -4.42
N ALA A 37 8.51 4.07 -4.63
CA ALA A 37 7.34 4.77 -4.07
C ALA A 37 6.23 5.01 -5.10
N SER A 38 6.35 4.41 -6.29
CA SER A 38 5.37 4.52 -7.38
C SER A 38 4.71 3.18 -7.62
N PHE A 39 3.38 3.20 -7.64
CA PHE A 39 2.56 2.00 -7.65
C PHE A 39 1.49 2.05 -8.73
N GLU A 40 0.96 0.88 -9.03
CA GLU A 40 -0.30 0.71 -9.72
C GLU A 40 -1.35 0.20 -8.73
N TRP A 41 -2.55 0.78 -8.78
CA TRP A 41 -3.76 0.22 -8.19
C TRP A 41 -4.52 -0.58 -9.26
N THR A 42 -4.75 -1.87 -8.99
CA THR A 42 -5.39 -2.78 -9.96
C THR A 42 -6.91 -2.61 -10.05
N GLY A 43 -7.55 -2.18 -8.97
CA GLY A 43 -8.99 -1.96 -8.92
C GLY A 43 -9.46 -0.69 -9.65
N ALA A 44 -10.77 -0.48 -9.70
CA ALA A 44 -11.31 0.84 -10.01
C ALA A 44 -11.02 1.79 -8.83
N TRP A 45 -10.73 3.06 -9.11
CA TRP A 45 -10.50 4.05 -8.07
C TRP A 45 -11.83 4.60 -7.54
N ARG A 46 -12.61 3.72 -6.90
CA ARG A 46 -13.93 3.99 -6.36
C ARG A 46 -14.06 3.31 -4.99
N TYR A 47 -14.69 3.98 -4.03
CA TYR A 47 -14.89 3.43 -2.71
C TYR A 47 -15.70 2.12 -2.74
N GLY A 48 -15.28 1.15 -1.94
CA GLY A 48 -15.83 -0.21 -1.89
C GLY A 48 -15.22 -1.19 -2.89
N GLU A 49 -14.48 -0.71 -3.89
CA GLU A 49 -13.80 -1.58 -4.84
C GLU A 49 -12.53 -2.17 -4.23
N SER A 50 -12.29 -3.45 -4.54
CA SER A 50 -11.08 -4.15 -4.15
C SER A 50 -9.98 -4.02 -5.20
N GLY A 51 -8.73 -4.01 -4.76
CA GLY A 51 -7.57 -4.02 -5.62
C GLY A 51 -6.30 -4.37 -4.86
N GLN A 52 -5.22 -4.51 -5.61
CA GLN A 52 -3.87 -4.70 -5.10
C GLN A 52 -3.06 -3.44 -5.40
N ILE A 53 -2.12 -3.12 -4.51
CA ILE A 53 -1.10 -2.10 -4.75
C ILE A 53 0.15 -2.84 -5.20
N ARG A 54 0.61 -2.61 -6.42
CA ARG A 54 1.80 -3.26 -6.98
C ARG A 54 2.83 -2.26 -7.45
N LEU A 55 4.12 -2.61 -7.37
CA LEU A 55 5.18 -1.72 -7.82
C LEU A 55 4.99 -1.38 -9.30
N MET A 56 5.06 -0.10 -9.64
CA MET A 56 4.90 0.34 -11.02
C MET A 56 6.03 -0.20 -11.90
N ILE A 57 7.25 -0.26 -11.36
CA ILE A 57 8.44 -0.77 -12.06
C ILE A 57 8.46 -2.30 -12.20
N ASN A 58 7.69 -3.01 -11.38
CA ASN A 58 7.57 -4.46 -11.41
C ASN A 58 6.19 -4.88 -10.89
N PRO A 59 5.17 -4.99 -11.77
CA PRO A 59 3.81 -5.32 -11.38
C PRO A 59 3.63 -6.73 -10.77
N LEU A 60 4.66 -7.57 -10.75
CA LEU A 60 4.65 -8.86 -10.04
C LEU A 60 4.96 -8.71 -8.56
N ILE A 61 5.33 -7.53 -8.09
CA ILE A 61 5.62 -7.27 -6.68
C ILE A 61 4.46 -6.48 -6.07
N VAL A 62 3.74 -7.11 -5.14
CA VAL A 62 2.52 -6.60 -4.52
C VAL A 62 2.75 -6.26 -3.05
N LEU A 63 2.13 -5.16 -2.59
CA LEU A 63 2.00 -4.85 -1.18
C LEU A 63 1.12 -5.92 -0.53
N ARG A 64 1.62 -6.56 0.52
CA ARG A 64 0.97 -7.68 1.20
C ARG A 64 1.19 -7.56 2.70
N HIS A 65 0.14 -7.75 3.50
CA HIS A 65 0.34 -7.94 4.94
C HIS A 65 0.65 -9.40 5.28
N LEU A 66 1.53 -9.64 6.24
CA LEU A 66 1.88 -10.99 6.67
C LEU A 66 1.41 -11.21 8.12
N PRO A 67 0.30 -11.92 8.35
CA PRO A 67 -0.16 -12.28 9.70
C PRO A 67 0.92 -12.96 10.55
N GLU A 68 1.74 -13.79 9.91
CA GLU A 68 2.89 -14.49 10.51
C GLU A 68 4.03 -13.57 10.98
N ASP A 69 4.10 -12.35 10.46
CA ASP A 69 5.06 -11.30 10.84
C ASP A 69 4.32 -10.12 11.47
N ASN A 70 3.42 -10.40 12.41
CA ASN A 70 2.62 -9.41 13.14
C ASN A 70 1.93 -8.39 12.22
N PHE A 71 1.43 -8.84 11.07
CA PHE A 71 0.77 -8.02 10.07
C PHE A 71 1.64 -6.91 9.45
N ARG A 72 2.97 -7.05 9.49
CA ARG A 72 3.91 -6.19 8.76
C ARG A 72 3.60 -6.24 7.27
N ILE A 73 3.67 -5.07 6.62
CA ILE A 73 3.62 -4.97 5.17
C ILE A 73 4.95 -5.37 4.56
N HIS A 74 4.91 -6.36 3.69
CA HIS A 74 5.99 -6.73 2.78
C HIS A 74 5.57 -6.44 1.34
N PHE A 75 6.56 -6.40 0.46
CA PHE A 75 6.41 -6.40 -0.98
C PHE A 75 6.77 -7.79 -1.49
N SER A 76 5.74 -8.59 -1.81
CA SER A 76 5.86 -10.01 -2.13
C SER A 76 5.66 -10.29 -3.62
N TYR A 77 6.26 -11.36 -4.13
CA TYR A 77 6.00 -11.83 -5.49
C TYR A 77 4.57 -12.41 -5.61
N TYR A 78 3.85 -11.97 -6.64
CA TYR A 78 2.56 -12.48 -7.07
C TYR A 78 2.55 -12.54 -8.60
N GLY A 79 2.79 -13.74 -9.14
CA GLY A 79 2.93 -13.95 -10.57
C GLY A 79 2.91 -15.43 -10.95
N PRO A 80 3.11 -15.75 -12.24
CA PRO A 80 2.93 -17.10 -12.77
C PRO A 80 3.83 -18.18 -12.14
N ALA A 81 4.96 -17.80 -11.56
CA ALA A 81 5.89 -18.73 -10.93
C ALA A 81 5.59 -18.97 -9.43
N LEU A 82 4.54 -18.36 -8.88
CA LEU A 82 4.14 -18.56 -7.50
C LEU A 82 3.61 -19.99 -7.32
N ASP A 83 3.99 -20.63 -6.22
CA ASP A 83 3.42 -21.93 -5.83
C ASP A 83 1.88 -21.86 -5.85
N PRO A 84 1.20 -22.72 -6.64
CA PRO A 84 -0.25 -22.75 -6.70
C PRO A 84 -0.92 -22.95 -5.33
N GLU A 85 -0.27 -23.64 -4.40
CA GLU A 85 -0.81 -23.83 -3.04
C GLU A 85 -0.75 -22.53 -2.21
N ALA A 86 0.23 -21.66 -2.49
CA ALA A 86 0.39 -20.37 -1.81
C ALA A 86 -0.48 -19.27 -2.42
N GLU A 87 -0.83 -19.35 -3.71
CA GLU A 87 -1.56 -18.31 -4.47
C GLU A 87 -2.80 -17.78 -3.73
N PRO A 88 -3.71 -18.62 -3.20
CA PRO A 88 -4.93 -18.12 -2.59
C PRO A 88 -4.66 -17.25 -1.36
N LYS A 89 -3.65 -17.63 -0.55
CA LYS A 89 -3.23 -16.85 0.62
C LYS A 89 -2.56 -15.55 0.21
N VAL A 90 -1.63 -15.58 -0.75
CA VAL A 90 -0.95 -14.36 -1.24
C VAL A 90 -1.97 -13.37 -1.82
N ARG A 91 -2.93 -13.86 -2.60
CA ARG A 91 -4.00 -13.04 -3.17
C ARG A 91 -4.87 -12.40 -2.08
N ALA A 92 -5.31 -13.17 -1.10
CA ALA A 92 -6.12 -12.65 0.01
C ALA A 92 -5.35 -11.59 0.80
N ASP A 93 -4.10 -11.88 1.15
CA ASP A 93 -3.23 -11.01 1.95
C ASP A 93 -2.75 -9.73 1.20
N SER A 94 -2.85 -9.71 -0.13
CA SER A 94 -2.44 -8.54 -0.94
C SER A 94 -3.63 -7.74 -1.49
N THR A 95 -4.86 -8.15 -1.17
CA THR A 95 -6.08 -7.49 -1.65
C THR A 95 -6.65 -6.56 -0.57
N PHE A 96 -6.86 -5.31 -0.95
CA PHE A 96 -7.39 -4.26 -0.10
C PHE A 96 -8.66 -3.67 -0.70
N ILE A 97 -9.52 -3.12 0.14
CA ILE A 97 -10.73 -2.38 -0.24
C ILE A 97 -10.43 -0.89 -0.05
N LEU A 98 -10.66 -0.10 -1.09
CA LEU A 98 -10.51 1.35 -1.02
C LEU A 98 -11.69 1.95 -0.26
N GLU A 99 -11.41 2.71 0.79
CA GLU A 99 -12.42 3.38 1.62
C GLU A 99 -12.14 4.88 1.74
N PRO A 100 -13.16 5.70 2.06
CA PRO A 100 -12.94 7.08 2.48
C PRO A 100 -11.92 7.12 3.63
N GLY A 101 -11.09 8.16 3.65
CA GLY A 101 -10.11 8.35 4.71
C GLY A 101 -10.76 8.38 6.09
N LEU A 102 -10.19 7.64 7.02
CA LEU A 102 -10.71 7.49 8.39
C LEU A 102 -10.71 8.80 9.19
N ILE A 103 -9.91 9.80 8.80
CA ILE A 103 -9.90 11.15 9.40
C ILE A 103 -10.53 12.23 8.50
N ASP A 104 -10.47 12.05 7.18
CA ASP A 104 -10.98 12.99 6.18
C ASP A 104 -11.52 12.20 4.99
N PRO A 105 -12.82 12.28 4.69
CA PRO A 105 -13.45 11.48 3.63
C PRO A 105 -13.00 11.84 2.20
N ASN A 106 -12.27 12.95 2.02
CA ASN A 106 -11.65 13.31 0.74
C ASN A 106 -10.28 12.63 0.52
N GLN A 107 -9.80 11.91 1.52
CA GLN A 107 -8.57 11.13 1.50
C GLN A 107 -8.90 9.64 1.45
N TYR A 108 -7.89 8.78 1.62
CA TYR A 108 -8.02 7.36 1.35
C TYR A 108 -7.53 6.51 2.51
N SER A 109 -8.27 5.46 2.82
CA SER A 109 -7.86 4.38 3.69
C SER A 109 -7.99 3.05 2.94
N PHE A 110 -7.10 2.11 3.26
CA PHE A 110 -7.03 0.81 2.59
C PHE A 110 -7.32 -0.29 3.61
N ARG A 111 -8.52 -0.84 3.58
CA ARG A 111 -8.94 -1.92 4.48
C ARG A 111 -8.50 -3.27 3.92
N SER A 112 -8.00 -4.16 4.74
CA SER A 112 -7.72 -5.54 4.29
C SER A 112 -9.03 -6.23 3.90
N SER A 113 -9.00 -6.96 2.78
CA SER A 113 -10.17 -7.71 2.30
C SER A 113 -10.47 -8.95 3.15
N ASN A 114 -9.44 -9.63 3.66
CA ASN A 114 -9.53 -10.86 4.43
C ASN A 114 -9.42 -10.65 5.96
N TYR A 115 -9.01 -9.46 6.41
CA TYR A 115 -9.09 -9.03 7.82
C TYR A 115 -9.86 -7.70 7.93
N PRO A 116 -11.21 -7.76 7.91
CA PRO A 116 -12.06 -6.57 7.77
C PRO A 116 -11.90 -5.52 8.87
N ASN A 117 -11.35 -5.85 10.03
CA ASN A 117 -11.11 -4.88 11.09
C ASN A 117 -9.75 -4.17 10.96
N ARG A 118 -8.94 -4.45 9.93
CA ARG A 118 -7.57 -3.93 9.80
C ARG A 118 -7.40 -3.03 8.57
N TYR A 119 -6.62 -1.97 8.74
CA TYR A 119 -6.29 -1.01 7.70
C TYR A 119 -4.77 -0.88 7.56
N ILE A 120 -4.29 -0.59 6.34
CA ILE A 120 -2.90 -0.15 6.17
C ILE A 120 -2.68 1.07 7.06
N ARG A 121 -1.65 1.01 7.90
CA ARG A 121 -1.29 2.04 8.87
C ARG A 121 0.22 2.13 8.98
N HIS A 122 0.74 3.33 9.23
CA HIS A 122 2.14 3.49 9.63
C HIS A 122 2.31 3.60 11.16
N ARG A 123 3.38 3.01 11.70
CA ARG A 123 3.87 3.20 13.08
C ARG A 123 5.39 3.13 13.06
N ASP A 124 6.06 4.08 13.69
CA ASP A 124 7.53 4.16 13.72
C ASP A 124 8.15 4.09 12.32
N PHE A 125 7.49 4.72 11.34
CA PHE A 125 7.85 4.71 9.92
C PHE A 125 7.73 3.37 9.19
N HIS A 126 7.26 2.32 9.85
CA HIS A 126 6.97 1.02 9.25
C HIS A 126 5.48 0.89 8.92
N LEU A 127 5.15 0.16 7.85
CA LEU A 127 3.76 -0.14 7.48
C LEU A 127 3.27 -1.48 8.05
N TYR A 128 2.06 -1.46 8.59
CA TYR A 128 1.35 -2.63 9.09
C TYR A 128 -0.08 -2.62 8.59
N THR A 129 -0.81 -3.71 8.83
CA THR A 129 -2.27 -3.64 8.92
C THR A 129 -2.69 -3.81 10.38
N GLU A 130 -3.36 -2.80 10.93
CA GLU A 130 -3.76 -2.79 12.35
C GLU A 130 -5.24 -2.42 12.49
N PRO A 131 -5.90 -2.88 13.58
CA PRO A 131 -7.20 -2.35 13.96
C PRO A 131 -7.14 -0.87 14.27
N ILE A 132 -8.12 -0.12 13.79
CA ILE A 132 -8.24 1.32 14.04
C ILE A 132 -9.41 1.54 14.97
N ASN A 133 -9.13 1.83 16.23
CA ASN A 133 -10.16 1.91 17.28
C ASN A 133 -10.47 3.34 17.71
N GLN A 134 -9.48 4.24 17.64
CA GLN A 134 -9.61 5.59 18.18
C GLN A 134 -8.67 6.58 17.50
N TYR A 135 -8.88 7.87 17.78
CA TYR A 135 -7.89 8.89 17.48
C TYR A 135 -6.67 8.71 18.41
N PRO A 136 -5.41 8.86 17.95
CA PRO A 136 -4.98 9.34 16.62
C PRO A 136 -4.77 8.24 15.56
N ASP A 137 -5.14 6.97 15.80
CA ASP A 137 -4.88 5.86 14.86
C ASP A 137 -5.42 6.09 13.45
N HIS A 138 -6.56 6.79 13.36
CA HIS A 138 -7.21 7.19 12.11
C HIS A 138 -6.28 8.03 11.22
N GLN A 139 -5.41 8.87 11.81
CA GLN A 139 -4.46 9.68 11.03
C GLN A 139 -3.41 8.82 10.35
N TYR A 140 -2.89 7.83 11.06
CA TYR A 140 -1.82 6.97 10.59
C TYR A 140 -2.28 5.95 9.54
N ALA A 141 -3.60 5.73 9.46
CA ALA A 141 -4.26 4.87 8.47
C ALA A 141 -4.94 5.67 7.34
N THR A 142 -4.71 6.98 7.26
CA THR A 142 -5.22 7.82 6.17
C THR A 142 -4.06 8.33 5.31
N PHE A 143 -4.22 8.17 4.00
CA PHE A 143 -3.25 8.53 2.99
C PHE A 143 -3.87 9.44 1.94
N ARG A 144 -3.02 10.23 1.31
CA ARG A 144 -3.36 11.05 0.15
C ARG A 144 -2.68 10.48 -1.08
N ARG A 145 -3.29 10.73 -2.24
CA ARG A 145 -2.75 10.28 -3.53
C ARG A 145 -2.07 11.44 -4.25
N ALA A 146 -0.94 11.14 -4.88
CA ALA A 146 -0.31 11.97 -5.89
C ALA A 146 -0.21 11.20 -7.22
N LEU A 147 0.13 11.92 -8.30
CA LEU A 147 0.67 11.29 -9.50
C LEU A 147 1.89 10.42 -9.14
N PRO A 148 2.20 9.36 -9.90
CA PRO A 148 3.37 8.55 -9.63
C PRO A 148 4.62 9.44 -9.64
N LEU A 149 5.44 9.31 -8.60
CA LEU A 149 6.67 10.09 -8.46
C LEU A 149 7.71 9.70 -9.51
N TYR A 150 7.74 8.42 -9.89
CA TYR A 150 8.56 7.93 -10.97
C TYR A 150 7.85 8.15 -12.30
N GLN A 151 8.56 8.69 -13.28
CA GLN A 151 8.10 8.81 -14.66
C GLN A 151 9.12 8.11 -15.56
N PRO A 152 8.75 7.02 -16.25
CA PRO A 152 9.65 6.35 -17.16
C PRO A 152 10.09 7.33 -18.25
N ARG A 153 11.40 7.51 -18.41
CA ARG A 153 11.94 8.23 -19.57
C ARG A 153 11.87 7.29 -20.76
N TYR A 154 10.92 7.54 -21.65
CA TYR A 154 10.96 6.94 -22.98
C TYR A 154 12.06 7.66 -23.76
N TYR A 155 13.14 6.94 -24.06
CA TYR A 155 14.15 7.36 -25.03
C TYR A 155 13.80 6.81 -26.41
#